data_AF-A0A0U2ZI14-F1
#
_entry.id   AF-A0A0U2ZI14-F1
#
_cell.length_a   1.000
_cell.length_b   1.000
_cell.length_c   1.000
_cell.angle_alpha   90.00
_cell.angle_beta   90.00
_cell.angle_gamma   90.00
#
_symmetry.space_group_name_H-M   'P 1'
#
loop_
_entity.id
_entity.type
_entity.pdbx_description
1 polymer ?
#
loop_
_entity_poly.entity_id
_entity_poly.type
_entity_poly.pdbx_seq_one_letter_code
_entity_poly.pdbx_strand_id
1 'polypeptide(L)'
;MESESWLVVAGLVAGIVAVVHSVLGEVLIFRRMRKNTLVPTQGQPVLRERHVRILWATWHIVSVFGLAIAGGLLFMAGYPDTDVQSIFLSATVISMGLSSALVLFATKGMHPGWIGLLIVALSASMAF
;
A
#
# COMPACT_ATOMS: atom_id res chain seq x y z
N MET A 1 0.73 -29.86 0.93
CA MET A 1 2.14 -29.75 1.38
C MET A 1 3.05 -28.97 0.42
N GLU A 2 3.21 -29.35 -0.86
CA GLU A 2 4.11 -28.56 -1.74
C GLU A 2 3.56 -27.15 -2.06
N SER A 3 2.27 -27.03 -2.38
CA SER A 3 1.63 -25.74 -2.69
C SER A 3 1.65 -24.77 -1.51
N GLU A 4 1.36 -25.25 -0.29
CA GLU A 4 1.38 -24.45 0.93
C GLU A 4 2.78 -23.88 1.19
N SER A 5 3.82 -24.69 0.98
CA SER A 5 5.21 -24.26 1.12
C SER A 5 5.54 -23.11 0.15
N TRP A 6 5.05 -23.18 -1.09
CA TRP A 6 5.22 -22.11 -2.07
C TRP A 6 4.42 -20.84 -1.74
N LEU A 7 3.22 -20.97 -1.16
CA LEU A 7 2.45 -19.83 -0.67
C LEU A 7 3.17 -19.11 0.48
N VAL A 8 3.77 -19.85 1.40
CA VAL A 8 4.60 -19.27 2.47
C VAL A 8 5.78 -18.49 1.88
N VAL A 9 6.54 -19.11 0.96
CA VAL A 9 7.68 -18.45 0.32
C VAL A 9 7.23 -17.19 -0.43
N ALA A 10 6.18 -17.28 -1.24
CA ALA A 10 5.65 -16.15 -1.99
C ALA A 10 5.17 -15.02 -1.07
N GLY A 11 4.46 -15.35 0.01
CA GLY A 11 3.98 -14.38 1.00
C GLY A 11 5.13 -13.68 1.74
N LEU A 12 6.14 -14.43 2.19
CA LEU A 12 7.33 -13.86 2.83
C LEU A 12 8.11 -12.95 1.89
N VAL A 13 8.37 -13.40 0.66
CA VAL A 13 9.08 -12.60 -0.35
C VAL A 13 8.30 -11.34 -0.69
N ALA A 14 6.97 -11.44 -0.89
CA ALA A 14 6.12 -10.27 -1.15
C ALA A 14 6.18 -9.25 0.01
N GLY A 15 6.16 -9.73 1.26
CA GLY A 15 6.30 -8.88 2.45
C GLY A 15 7.65 -8.17 2.51
N ILE A 16 8.75 -8.90 2.25
CA ILE A 16 10.09 -8.32 2.18
C ILE A 16 10.16 -7.26 1.07
N VAL A 17 9.67 -7.57 -0.13
CA VAL A 17 9.65 -6.63 -1.25
C VAL A 17 8.86 -5.38 -0.90
N ALA A 18 7.68 -5.51 -0.27
CA ALA A 18 6.88 -4.36 0.14
C ALA A 18 7.60 -3.45 1.14
N VAL A 19 8.26 -4.03 2.15
CA VAL A 19 9.05 -3.29 3.14
C VAL A 19 10.26 -2.63 2.49
N VAL A 20 11.05 -3.39 1.73
CA VAL A 20 12.26 -2.89 1.05
C VAL A 20 11.90 -1.79 0.06
N HIS A 21 10.83 -1.93 -0.72
CA HIS A 21 10.34 -0.90 -1.62
C HIS A 21 10.07 0.40 -0.87
N SER A 22 9.34 0.34 0.24
CA SER A 22 9.01 1.50 1.09
C SER A 22 10.28 2.18 1.63
N VAL A 23 11.18 1.39 2.24
CA VAL A 23 12.41 1.89 2.87
C VAL A 23 13.38 2.48 1.84
N LEU A 24 13.60 1.79 0.72
CA LEU A 24 14.52 2.27 -0.32
C LEU A 24 14.00 3.54 -1.00
N GLY A 25 12.69 3.68 -1.20
CA GLY A 25 12.12 4.94 -1.67
C GLY A 25 12.45 6.10 -0.74
N GLU A 26 12.29 5.89 0.56
CA GLU A 26 12.62 6.91 1.56
C GLU A 26 14.10 7.28 1.54
N VAL A 27 14.99 6.28 1.52
CA VAL A 27 16.45 6.50 1.59
C VAL A 27 17.00 7.10 0.30
N LEU A 28 16.60 6.57 -0.87
CA LEU A 28 17.19 6.91 -2.16
C LEU A 28 16.56 8.15 -2.79
N ILE A 29 15.24 8.32 -2.64
CA ILE A 29 14.46 9.32 -3.38
C ILE A 29 14.02 10.45 -2.44
N PHE A 30 13.23 10.13 -1.42
CA PHE A 30 12.48 11.15 -0.68
C PHE A 30 13.28 11.86 0.41
N ARG A 31 14.31 11.24 0.98
CA ARG A 31 15.19 11.88 1.96
C ARG A 31 15.80 13.19 1.44
N ARG A 32 16.14 13.25 0.16
CA ARG A 32 16.72 14.46 -0.48
C ARG A 32 15.67 15.53 -0.78
N MET A 33 14.40 15.17 -0.78
CA MET A 33 13.26 16.04 -1.07
C MET A 33 12.53 16.53 0.20
N ARG A 34 13.06 16.19 1.37
CA ARG A 34 12.42 16.42 2.67
C ARG A 34 13.01 17.66 3.36
N LYS A 35 12.15 18.50 3.93
CA LYS A 35 12.55 19.64 4.77
C LYS A 35 11.75 19.65 6.07
N ASN A 36 12.31 19.04 7.12
CA ASN A 36 11.76 19.02 8.49
C ASN A 36 10.30 18.53 8.61
N THR A 37 9.81 17.76 7.63
CA THR A 37 8.45 17.19 7.60
C THR A 37 8.53 15.70 7.32
N LEU A 38 7.50 14.93 7.69
CA LEU A 38 7.41 13.52 7.31
C LEU A 38 7.23 13.36 5.79
N VAL A 39 6.25 14.07 5.23
CA VAL A 39 5.98 14.04 3.79
C VAL A 39 6.95 15.00 3.08
N PRO A 40 7.69 14.56 2.04
CA PRO A 40 8.60 15.41 1.29
C PRO A 40 7.85 16.49 0.50
N THR A 41 8.47 17.66 0.37
CA THR A 41 7.87 18.85 -0.26
C THR A 41 8.78 19.52 -1.29
N GLN A 42 10.07 19.20 -1.29
CA GLN A 42 11.08 19.86 -2.12
C GLN A 42 11.46 19.01 -3.33
N GLY A 43 10.94 19.34 -4.51
CA GLY A 43 11.30 18.66 -5.76
C GLY A 43 11.76 19.61 -6.87
N GLN A 44 11.98 20.89 -6.54
CA GLN A 44 12.34 21.92 -7.50
C GLN A 44 13.74 21.68 -8.10
N PRO A 45 14.00 22.13 -9.34
CA PRO A 45 13.11 22.94 -10.19
C PRO A 45 12.05 22.14 -10.96
N VAL A 46 12.12 20.79 -10.94
CA VAL A 46 11.31 19.94 -11.83
C VAL A 46 9.92 19.65 -11.28
N LEU A 47 9.82 19.33 -9.99
CA LEU A 47 8.58 18.92 -9.34
C LEU A 47 8.10 19.98 -8.34
N ARG A 48 6.84 20.39 -8.51
CA ARG A 48 6.11 21.19 -7.52
C ARG A 48 5.79 20.34 -6.30
N GLU A 49 5.63 20.98 -5.13
CA GLU A 49 5.30 20.32 -3.86
C GLU A 49 4.15 19.31 -4.01
N ARG A 50 3.04 19.70 -4.64
CA ARG A 50 1.89 18.81 -4.84
C ARG A 50 2.25 17.51 -5.59
N HIS A 51 3.18 17.57 -6.55
CA HIS A 51 3.64 16.42 -7.31
C HIS A 51 4.54 15.52 -6.46
N VAL A 52 5.41 16.11 -5.64
CA VAL A 52 6.28 15.36 -4.70
C VAL A 52 5.43 14.61 -3.67
N ARG A 53 4.38 15.25 -3.15
CA ARG A 53 3.51 14.68 -2.12
C ARG A 53 2.70 13.50 -2.64
N ILE A 54 2.13 13.59 -3.85
CA ILE A 54 1.44 12.44 -4.46
C ILE A 54 2.44 11.34 -4.88
N LEU A 55 3.63 11.71 -5.37
CA LEU A 55 4.68 10.74 -5.70
C LEU A 55 5.07 9.90 -4.47
N TRP A 56 5.26 10.56 -3.32
CA TRP A 56 5.52 9.91 -2.04
C TRP A 56 4.35 9.00 -1.61
N ALA A 57 3.12 9.49 -1.71
CA ALA A 57 1.95 8.70 -1.37
C ALA A 57 1.84 7.44 -2.25
N THR A 58 1.89 7.59 -3.57
CA THR A 58 1.79 6.48 -4.53
C THR A 58 2.89 5.44 -4.33
N TRP A 59 4.10 5.87 -3.96
CA TRP A 59 5.18 4.96 -3.62
C TRP A 59 4.80 4.02 -2.46
N HIS A 60 4.26 4.57 -1.37
CA HIS A 60 3.85 3.76 -0.23
C HIS A 60 2.54 2.99 -0.46
N ILE A 61 1.64 3.44 -1.34
CA ILE A 61 0.45 2.67 -1.74
C ILE A 61 0.83 1.30 -2.30
N VAL A 62 1.86 1.24 -3.16
CA VAL A 62 2.35 -0.02 -3.73
C VAL A 62 2.82 -0.98 -2.62
N SER A 63 3.51 -0.46 -1.60
CA SER A 63 3.89 -1.25 -0.43
C SER A 63 2.69 -1.72 0.39
N VAL A 64 1.66 -0.88 0.57
CA VAL A 64 0.42 -1.28 1.26
C VAL A 64 -0.28 -2.42 0.53
N PHE A 65 -0.38 -2.36 -0.80
CA PHE A 65 -0.92 -3.45 -1.61
C PHE A 65 -0.03 -4.70 -1.55
N GLY A 66 1.29 -4.54 -1.59
CA GLY A 66 2.23 -5.66 -1.44
C GLY A 66 2.09 -6.37 -0.09
N LEU A 67 1.88 -5.64 1.00
CA LEU A 67 1.62 -6.21 2.33
C LEU A 67 0.28 -6.95 2.39
N ALA A 68 -0.76 -6.43 1.73
CA ALA A 68 -2.05 -7.10 1.66
C ALA A 68 -1.97 -8.42 0.87
N ILE A 69 -1.23 -8.43 -0.24
CA ILE A 69 -0.94 -9.64 -1.01
C ILE A 69 -0.15 -10.64 -0.15
N ALA A 70 0.90 -10.17 0.54
CA ALA A 70 1.69 -11.01 1.44
C ALA A 70 0.82 -11.65 2.54
N GLY A 71 -0.03 -10.86 3.19
CA GLY A 71 -0.97 -11.33 4.20
C GLY A 71 -1.95 -12.36 3.67
N GLY A 72 -2.56 -12.12 2.50
CA GLY A 72 -3.46 -13.07 1.85
C GLY A 72 -2.79 -14.42 1.54
N LEU A 73 -1.57 -14.40 0.99
CA LEU A 73 -0.80 -15.60 0.69
C LEU A 73 -0.44 -16.39 1.95
N LEU A 74 0.05 -15.72 3.00
CA LEU A 74 0.38 -16.36 4.27
C LEU A 74 -0.85 -16.92 4.98
N PHE A 75 -1.98 -16.22 4.90
CA PHE A 75 -3.23 -16.69 5.49
C PHE A 75 -3.75 -17.94 4.78
N MET A 76 -3.79 -17.95 3.43
CA MET A 76 -4.17 -19.13 2.66
C MET A 76 -3.24 -20.33 2.91
N ALA A 77 -1.94 -20.08 3.16
CA ALA A 77 -1.01 -21.14 3.51
C ALA A 77 -1.29 -21.78 4.88
N GLY A 78 -1.75 -20.99 5.86
CA GLY A 78 -2.11 -21.47 7.20
C GLY A 78 -3.52 -22.05 7.31
N TYR A 79 -4.42 -21.66 6.41
CA TYR A 79 -5.83 -22.05 6.40
C TYR A 79 -6.26 -22.46 4.98
N PRO A 80 -5.90 -23.67 4.50
CA PRO A 80 -6.11 -24.06 3.11
C PRO A 80 -7.60 -24.21 2.71
N ASP A 81 -8.48 -24.52 3.67
CA ASP A 81 -9.93 -24.69 3.44
C ASP A 81 -10.75 -23.41 3.70
N THR A 82 -10.09 -22.27 3.78
CA THR A 82 -10.72 -20.98 4.07
C THR A 82 -11.47 -20.41 2.86
N ASP A 83 -12.41 -19.49 3.13
CA ASP A 83 -13.09 -18.75 2.06
C ASP A 83 -12.17 -17.67 1.47
N VAL A 84 -11.67 -17.95 0.25
CA VAL A 84 -10.82 -17.04 -0.52
C VAL A 84 -11.53 -15.73 -0.83
N GLN A 85 -12.85 -15.72 -1.01
CA GLN A 85 -13.61 -14.51 -1.27
C GLN A 85 -13.54 -13.55 -0.09
N SER A 86 -13.84 -14.03 1.13
CA SER A 86 -13.77 -13.22 2.35
C SER A 86 -12.37 -12.65 2.62
N ILE A 87 -11.31 -13.44 2.36
CA ILE A 87 -9.92 -12.96 2.48
C ILE A 87 -9.63 -11.87 1.48
N PHE A 88 -10.00 -12.07 0.21
CA PHE A 88 -9.76 -11.09 -0.84
C PHE A 88 -10.51 -9.78 -0.56
N LEU A 89 -11.76 -9.86 -0.11
CA LEU A 89 -12.54 -8.70 0.31
C LEU A 89 -11.88 -7.98 1.49
N SER A 90 -11.46 -8.72 2.52
CA SER A 90 -10.76 -8.17 3.69
C SER A 90 -9.46 -7.46 3.30
N ALA A 91 -8.63 -8.10 2.48
CA ALA A 91 -7.39 -7.53 1.96
C ALA A 91 -7.67 -6.26 1.11
N THR A 92 -8.72 -6.28 0.29
CA THR A 92 -9.13 -5.13 -0.52
C THR A 92 -9.58 -3.97 0.35
N VAL A 93 -10.48 -4.20 1.31
CA VAL A 93 -11.02 -3.16 2.21
C VAL A 93 -9.90 -2.51 3.01
N ILE A 94 -9.04 -3.30 3.65
CA ILE A 94 -7.95 -2.81 4.47
C ILE A 94 -6.95 -2.03 3.61
N SER A 95 -6.50 -2.60 2.50
CA SER A 95 -5.43 -2.00 1.71
C SER A 95 -5.88 -0.76 0.94
N MET A 96 -7.10 -0.74 0.40
CA MET A 96 -7.69 0.44 -0.24
C MET A 96 -8.00 1.53 0.79
N GLY A 97 -8.52 1.16 1.97
CA GLY A 97 -8.79 2.10 3.06
C GLY A 97 -7.51 2.76 3.58
N LEU A 98 -6.47 1.99 3.87
CA LEU A 98 -5.16 2.51 4.28
C LEU A 98 -4.53 3.38 3.19
N SER A 99 -4.63 2.98 1.92
CA SER A 99 -4.13 3.76 0.78
C SER A 99 -4.90 5.07 0.62
N SER A 100 -6.22 5.07 0.81
CA SER A 100 -7.04 6.28 0.81
C SER A 100 -6.61 7.24 1.92
N ALA A 101 -6.50 6.74 3.16
CA ALA A 101 -6.06 7.53 4.31
C ALA A 101 -4.65 8.12 4.07
N LEU A 102 -3.74 7.32 3.51
CA LEU A 102 -2.39 7.75 3.13
C LEU A 102 -2.41 8.88 2.10
N VAL A 103 -3.18 8.77 1.02
CA VAL A 103 -3.29 9.84 0.00
C VAL A 103 -3.90 11.10 0.60
N LEU A 104 -4.96 10.96 1.40
CA LEU A 104 -5.63 12.07 2.08
C LEU A 104 -4.64 12.82 2.98
N PHE A 105 -3.92 12.09 3.84
CA PHE A 105 -2.87 12.63 4.71
C PHE A 105 -1.74 13.28 3.92
N ALA A 106 -1.13 12.52 3.01
CA ALA A 106 0.05 12.94 2.25
C ALA A 106 -0.22 14.19 1.43
N THR A 107 -1.42 14.34 0.86
CA THR A 107 -1.77 15.44 -0.04
C THR A 107 -2.61 16.54 0.62
N LYS A 108 -2.94 16.44 1.91
CA LYS A 108 -3.90 17.33 2.61
C LYS A 108 -5.24 17.39 1.85
N GLY A 109 -5.69 16.26 1.31
CA GLY A 109 -6.93 16.13 0.53
C GLY A 109 -6.94 16.80 -0.84
N MET A 110 -5.84 17.44 -1.26
CA MET A 110 -5.77 18.16 -2.54
C MET A 110 -5.73 17.23 -3.77
N HIS A 111 -5.44 15.94 -3.60
CA HIS A 111 -5.43 14.96 -4.69
C HIS A 111 -6.69 14.08 -4.61
N PRO A 112 -7.60 14.11 -5.60
CA PRO A 112 -8.89 13.43 -5.51
C PRO A 112 -8.79 11.89 -5.48
N GLY A 113 -7.63 11.31 -5.76
CA GLY A 113 -7.41 9.86 -5.75
C GLY A 113 -7.81 9.15 -4.44
N TRP A 114 -7.78 9.84 -3.28
CA TRP A 114 -8.26 9.23 -2.03
C TRP A 114 -9.74 8.86 -2.08
N ILE A 115 -10.57 9.62 -2.83
CA ILE A 115 -12.01 9.37 -2.98
C ILE A 115 -12.24 8.04 -3.69
N GLY A 116 -11.56 7.81 -4.81
CA GLY A 116 -11.69 6.55 -5.56
C GLY A 116 -11.30 5.34 -4.72
N LEU A 117 -10.16 5.42 -4.02
CA LEU A 117 -9.70 4.37 -3.11
C LEU A 117 -10.70 4.12 -1.97
N LEU A 118 -11.28 5.18 -1.40
CA LEU A 118 -12.28 5.07 -0.35
C LEU A 118 -13.58 4.43 -0.86
N ILE A 119 -14.05 4.82 -2.04
CA ILE A 119 -15.25 4.25 -2.65
C ILE A 119 -15.08 2.74 -2.83
N VAL A 120 -13.92 2.27 -3.31
CA VAL A 120 -13.63 0.84 -3.44
C VAL A 120 -13.63 0.15 -2.08
N ALA A 121 -12.99 0.74 -1.07
CA ALA A 121 -12.97 0.17 0.28
C ALA A 121 -14.40 0.06 0.87
N LEU A 122 -15.21 1.10 0.71
CA LEU A 122 -16.58 1.12 1.20
C LEU A 122 -17.46 0.13 0.44
N SER A 123 -17.41 0.11 -0.90
CA SER A 123 -18.23 -0.81 -1.68
C SER A 123 -17.86 -2.27 -1.42
N ALA A 124 -16.57 -2.61 -1.31
CA ALA A 124 -16.12 -3.94 -0.94
C ALA A 124 -16.55 -4.32 0.48
N SER A 125 -16.57 -3.36 1.43
CA SER A 125 -17.03 -3.62 2.80
C SER A 125 -18.53 -3.90 2.90
N MET A 126 -19.33 -3.51 1.90
CA MET A 126 -20.76 -3.84 1.85
C MET A 126 -21.02 -5.23 1.23
N ALA A 127 -19.97 -5.91 0.77
CA ALA A 127 -20.04 -7.25 0.19
C ALA A 127 -19.68 -8.37 1.19
N PHE A 128 -19.53 -8.02 2.48
CA PHE A 128 -19.41 -8.98 3.58
C PHE A 128 -20.78 -9.49 4.03
#